data_AF-A0A9P9T3D5-F1
#
_entry.id   AF-A0A9P9T3D5-F1
#
_cell.length_a   1.000
_cell.length_b   1.000
_cell.length_c   1.000
_cell.angle_alpha   90.00
_cell.angle_beta   90.00
_cell.angle_gamma   90.00
#
_symmetry.space_group_name_H-M   'P 1'
#
loop_
_entity.id
_entity.type
_entity.pdbx_description
1 polymer ?
#
loop_
_entity_poly.entity_id
_entity_poly.type
_entity_poly.pdbx_seq_one_letter_code
_entity_poly.pdbx_strand_id
1 'polypeptide(L)' 'MIELSEDHGARMDELEGTLRGHIGLIEEGLDRLEGKATEADRGQKMNEYYGKRGRDEKAK' A
#
# COMPACT_ATOMS: atom_id res chain seq x y z
N MET A 1 6.20 -16.47 25.88
CA MET A 1 5.15 -16.17 24.89
C MET A 1 5.37 -14.77 24.32
N ILE A 2 6.46 -14.57 23.59
CA ILE A 2 6.79 -13.29 22.93
C ILE A 2 6.84 -13.50 21.40
N GLU A 3 7.42 -14.60 20.93
CA GLU A 3 7.53 -14.96 19.50
C GLU A 3 6.19 -15.04 18.75
N LEU A 4 5.12 -15.58 19.36
CA LEU A 4 3.80 -15.67 18.70
C LEU A 4 3.21 -14.28 18.38
N SER A 5 3.60 -13.23 19.12
CA SER A 5 3.08 -11.89 18.89
C SER A 5 3.82 -11.16 17.76
N GLU A 6 5.13 -11.40 17.63
CA GLU A 6 5.95 -10.77 16.58
C GLU A 6 5.64 -11.35 15.21
N ASP A 7 5.43 -12.66 15.13
CA ASP A 7 5.08 -13.36 13.88
C ASP A 7 3.69 -12.96 13.37
N HIS A 8 2.73 -12.76 14.29
CA HIS A 8 1.43 -12.19 13.94
C HIS A 8 1.53 -10.72 13.53
N GLY A 9 2.41 -9.92 14.16
CA GLY A 9 2.66 -8.53 13.77
C GLY A 9 3.20 -8.43 12.35
N ALA A 10 4.29 -9.16 12.05
CA ALA A 10 4.90 -9.18 10.73
C ALA A 10 3.92 -9.63 9.63
N ARG A 11 3.06 -10.61 9.94
CA ARG A 11 2.01 -11.06 9.02
C ARG A 11 0.93 -10.01 8.79
N MET A 12 0.54 -9.27 9.82
CA MET A 12 -0.43 -8.18 9.67
C MET A 12 0.15 -7.01 8.89
N ASP A 13 1.43 -6.69 9.09
CA ASP A 13 2.13 -5.63 8.34
C ASP A 13 2.26 -5.97 6.86
N GLU A 14 2.54 -7.24 6.54
CA GLU A 14 2.57 -7.73 5.16
C GLU A 14 1.18 -7.65 4.51
N LEU A 15 0.14 -8.06 5.24
CA LEU A 15 -1.23 -7.99 4.78
C LEU A 15 -1.68 -6.54 4.55
N GLU A 16 -1.34 -5.64 5.46
CA GLU A 16 -1.63 -4.21 5.35
C GLU A 16 -0.92 -3.58 4.14
N GLY A 17 0.37 -3.87 3.96
CA GLY A 17 1.14 -3.39 2.80
C GLY A 17 0.54 -3.84 1.47
N THR A 18 0.11 -5.11 1.40
CA THR A 18 -0.56 -5.66 0.22
C THR A 18 -1.89 -4.97 -0.06
N LEU A 19 -2.72 -4.78 0.96
CA LEU A 19 -4.01 -4.08 0.83
C LEU A 19 -3.83 -2.63 0.37
N ARG A 20 -2.84 -1.92 0.92
CA ARG A 20 -2.50 -0.55 0.51
C ARG A 20 -2.05 -0.47 -0.95
N GLY A 21 -1.24 -1.42 -1.41
CA GLY A 21 -0.86 -1.52 -2.82
C GLY A 21 -2.09 -1.70 -3.73
N HIS A 22 -3.01 -2.59 -3.36
CA HIS A 22 -4.26 -2.79 -4.10
C HIS A 22 -5.15 -1.55 -4.13
N ILE A 23 -5.26 -0.80 -3.02
CA ILE A 23 -5.98 0.48 -2.99
C ILE A 23 -5.39 1.45 -4.01
N GLY A 24 -4.07 1.54 -4.11
CA GLY A 24 -3.40 2.38 -5.11
C GLY A 24 -3.76 2.02 -6.55
N LEU A 25 -3.85 0.73 -6.88
CA LEU A 25 -4.27 0.27 -8.21
C LEU A 25 -5.74 0.61 -8.50
N ILE A 26 -6.61 0.49 -7.50
CA ILE A 26 -8.03 0.83 -7.62
C ILE A 26 -8.19 2.32 -7.88
N GLU A 27 -7.53 3.16 -7.09
CA GLU A 27 -7.60 4.62 -7.26
C GLU A 27 -7.09 5.08 -8.62
N GLU A 28 -5.99 4.53 -9.14
CA GLU A 28 -5.54 4.85 -10.49
C GLU A 28 -6.54 4.39 -11.57
N GLY A 29 -7.20 3.25 -11.35
CA GLY A 29 -8.27 2.79 -12.22
C GLY A 29 -9.42 3.80 -12.27
N LEU A 30 -9.80 4.35 -11.11
CA LEU A 30 -10.81 5.39 -11.01
C LEU A 30 -10.34 6.69 -11.69
N ASP A 31 -9.11 7.13 -11.44
CA ASP A 31 -8.56 8.33 -12.08
C ASP A 31 -8.52 8.21 -13.61
N ARG A 32 -8.20 7.03 -14.16
CA ARG A 32 -8.25 6.79 -15.61
C ARG A 32 -9.68 6.84 -16.15
N LEU A 33 -10.66 6.28 -15.42
CA LEU A 33 -12.07 6.37 -15.80
C LEU A 33 -12.61 7.80 -15.75
N GLU A 34 -12.09 8.62 -14.84
CA GLU A 34 -12.42 10.05 -14.72
C GLU A 34 -11.59 10.96 -15.65
N GLY A 35 -10.65 10.41 -16.43
CA GLY A 35 -9.77 11.17 -17.32
C GLY A 35 -8.70 12.00 -16.60
N LYS A 36 -8.43 11.71 -15.32
CA LYS A 36 -7.43 12.37 -14.47
C LYS A 36 -6.05 11.72 -14.51
N ALA A 37 -5.95 10.50 -15.04
CA ALA A 37 -4.72 9.76 -15.20
C ALA A 37 -4.67 9.06 -16.57
N THR A 38 -3.45 8.69 -16.97
CA THR A 38 -3.15 7.97 -18.20
C THR A 38 -2.53 6.61 -17.90
N GLU A 39 -2.28 5.78 -18.93
CA GLU A 39 -1.54 4.53 -18.76
C GLU A 39 -0.09 4.75 -18.29
N ALA A 40 0.50 5.93 -18.52
CA ALA A 40 1.83 6.26 -18.02
C ALA A 40 1.87 6.41 -16.49
N ASP A 41 0.71 6.67 -15.86
CA ASP A 41 0.58 6.85 -14.42
C ASP A 41 0.38 5.52 -13.67
N ARG A 42 0.34 4.41 -14.41
CA ARG A 42 0.06 3.08 -13.87
C ARG A 42 1.14 2.60 -12.89
N GLY A 43 0.70 2.21 -11.70
CA GLY A 43 1.52 1.69 -10.62
C GLY A 43 2.19 2.76 -9.75
N GLN A 44 2.04 4.05 -10.06
CA GLN A 44 2.61 5.13 -9.26
C GLN A 44 2.01 5.18 -7.84
N LYS A 45 0.68 5.19 -7.72
CA LYS A 45 -0.03 5.19 -6.43
C LYS A 45 0.12 3.89 -5.68
N MET A 46 0.14 2.75 -6.40
CA MET A 46 0.45 1.45 -5.80
C MET A 46 1.81 1.49 -5.09
N ASN A 47 2.85 1.95 -5.77
CA ASN A 47 4.20 2.07 -5.21
C ASN A 47 4.25 3.09 -4.06
N GLU A 48 3.55 4.21 -4.18
CA GLU A 48 3.46 5.21 -3.12
C GLU A 48 2.82 4.64 -1.85
N TYR A 49 1.68 3.97 -2.00
CA TYR A 49 0.90 3.46 -0.87
C TYR A 49 1.56 2.24 -0.23
N TYR A 50 2.21 1.40 -1.03
CA TYR A 50 3.06 0.32 -0.51
C TYR A 50 4.26 0.91 0.28
N GLY A 51 4.93 1.92 -0.27
CA GLY A 51 6.11 2.55 0.33
C GLY A 51 5.84 3.39 1.59
N LYS A 52 4.60 3.89 1.79
CA LYS A 52 4.22 4.62 3.01
C LYS A 52 4.36 3.79 4.29
N ARG A 53 4.33 2.45 4.21
CA ARG A 53 4.62 1.54 5.34
C ARG A 53 5.89 1.94 6.10
N GLY A 54 7.00 2.18 5.38
CA GLY A 54 8.30 2.47 6.01
C GLY A 54 8.48 3.89 6.54
N ARG A 55 7.53 4.81 6.28
CA ARG A 55 7.60 6.20 6.75
C ARG A 55 6.69 6.47 7.95
N ASP A 56 5.50 5.88 7.97
CA ASP A 56 4.55 6.06 9.08
C ASP A 56 5.05 5.35 10.37
N GLU A 57 5.74 4.22 10.24
CA GLU A 57 6.43 3.56 11.37
C GLU A 57 7.59 4.38 11.94
N LYS A 58 8.33 5.13 11.10
CA LYS A 58 9.44 5.98 11.54
C LYS A 58 9.00 7.32 12.14
N ALA A 59 7.73 7.70 11.94
CA ALA A 59 7.15 8.93 12.45
C ALA A 59 6.49 8.76 13.83
N LYS A 60 6.47 7.55 14.38
CA LYS A 60 6.01 7.22 15.73
C LYS A 60 7.19 7.02 16.68
#